data_AF-A0A816E023-F1
#
_entry.id   AF-A0A816E023-F1
#
_cell.length_a   1.000
_cell.length_b   1.000
_cell.length_c   1.000
_cell.angle_alpha   90.00
_cell.angle_beta   90.00
_cell.angle_gamma   90.00
#
_symmetry.space_group_name_H-M   'P 1'
#
loop_
_entity.id
_entity.type
_entity.pdbx_description
1 polymer ?
#
loop_
_entity_poly.entity_id
_entity_poly.type
_entity_poly.pdbx_seq_one_letter_code
_entity_poly.pdbx_strand_id
1 'polypeptide(L)'
;RQSTEAVKSTVQMCRQVREQHQKFQKQKERLLRELKRAENQHRHAEDELASAKMTVERLTLRYAALPHDDTSFDTEQENIKGEIDDICKASEKQDKQRIVNQSMLTNAQKDHENILMQQSDYRRDAVSLAHFASVVSNEREQKCREKMKAKARLESALEEKQRKTNEIYEHQKRIVDLEIQLKEFATMYDVIKNERNKCVNSIQVNHQKANEMREKIKLLENEIEILRTKLSTLEKDLQKKNLLVVASVIERDREKHKVEKRRTYLRELNIQEQQQSLENRNYNNLIAFAEKELAKLKKAYDASVIDRNERSVQLVERYNEEVVFQEKVNVQDTKLKNAYIESRSRDDEVRLLELQIQEERREIALSKKKLPVKRALDKELELYRICLESCQERLVELEKALENPNDPARVRFLDGEDESPAAIMKKLEQLEQRLSTKEEQSLEKDLILEQVSRLIERLSTRADAGKDDTLSLAKKVNDLQNKIKDITRKMMATLSELAIHQADSLKLQQEKNMKDVELRQYYARMEQGDPPSENIESEWQRSNELEERRKTERRTREDKEREMEHFILPGGIVTHAQPRPQRYAPDNDADIQIAKPYGSHAPFKPSEPGANMRHIRKPNPKPIEI
;
A
#
# COMPACT_ATOMS: atom_id res chain seq x y z
N ARG A 1 56.29 66.48 -4.59
CA ARG A 1 57.40 67.45 -4.49
C ARG A 1 57.41 68.01 -3.06
N GLN A 2 58.19 67.45 -2.12
CA GLN A 2 58.15 67.82 -0.69
C GLN A 2 59.54 68.19 -0.11
N SER A 3 60.53 68.48 -0.96
CA SER A 3 61.90 68.83 -0.56
C SER A 3 62.25 70.32 -0.79
N THR A 4 61.45 71.04 -1.59
CA THR A 4 61.81 72.37 -2.15
C THR A 4 61.24 73.59 -1.41
N GLU A 5 60.40 73.39 -0.40
CA GLU A 5 59.74 74.49 0.32
C GLU A 5 60.30 74.69 1.74
N ALA A 6 60.62 73.61 2.46
CA ALA A 6 61.27 73.67 3.78
C ALA A 6 62.61 74.43 3.75
N VAL A 7 63.38 74.29 2.67
CA VAL A 7 64.69 74.94 2.48
C VAL A 7 64.58 76.45 2.21
N LYS A 8 63.44 76.94 1.70
CA LYS A 8 63.26 78.37 1.39
C LYS A 8 62.99 79.21 2.64
N SER A 9 62.25 78.65 3.61
CA SER A 9 61.87 79.35 4.85
C SER A 9 63.08 79.71 5.71
N THR A 10 63.99 78.75 5.95
CA THR A 10 65.17 78.92 6.81
C THR A 10 66.20 79.91 6.26
N VAL A 11 66.40 79.95 4.94
CA VAL A 11 67.33 80.89 4.30
C VAL A 11 66.85 82.35 4.42
N GLN A 12 65.52 82.57 4.41
CA GLN A 12 64.95 83.92 4.48
C GLN A 12 65.13 84.55 5.88
N MET A 13 64.95 83.75 6.95
CA MET A 13 65.07 84.22 8.34
C MET A 13 66.50 84.66 8.69
N CYS A 14 67.51 83.90 8.27
CA CYS A 14 68.93 84.23 8.48
C CYS A 14 69.38 85.53 7.78
N ARG A 15 68.65 86.00 6.77
CA ARG A 15 68.99 87.22 6.02
C ARG A 15 68.59 88.50 6.78
N GLN A 16 67.39 88.51 7.37
CA GLN A 16 66.87 89.68 8.09
C GLN A 16 67.69 90.03 9.34
N VAL A 17 68.19 89.03 10.07
CA VAL A 17 68.99 89.26 11.30
C VAL A 17 70.31 89.99 11.00
N ARG A 18 70.98 89.67 9.88
CA ARG A 18 72.24 90.32 9.49
C ARG A 18 72.07 91.79 9.09
N GLU A 19 70.96 92.15 8.46
CA GLU A 19 70.69 93.53 8.03
C GLU A 19 70.38 94.49 9.19
N GLN A 20 69.82 93.99 10.29
CA GLN A 20 69.57 94.82 11.49
C GLN A 20 70.86 95.18 12.22
N HIS A 21 71.81 94.24 12.33
CA HIS A 21 73.06 94.46 13.07
C HIS A 21 73.92 95.57 12.45
N GLN A 22 74.03 95.61 11.11
CA GLN A 22 74.82 96.65 10.40
C GLN A 22 74.24 98.07 10.55
N LYS A 23 72.94 98.24 10.84
CA LYS A 23 72.32 99.57 10.96
C LYS A 23 72.71 100.27 12.27
N PHE A 24 72.71 99.56 13.39
CA PHE A 24 73.08 100.12 14.69
C PHE A 24 74.57 100.53 14.75
N GLN A 25 75.45 99.75 14.15
CA GLN A 25 76.90 100.02 14.18
C GLN A 25 77.26 101.37 13.53
N LYS A 26 76.59 101.75 12.43
CA LYS A 26 76.80 103.03 11.74
C LYS A 26 76.29 104.26 12.49
N GLN A 27 75.33 104.13 13.42
CA GLN A 27 74.85 105.26 14.21
C GLN A 27 75.86 105.67 15.30
N LYS A 28 76.53 104.70 15.93
CA LYS A 28 77.51 104.93 17.01
C LYS A 28 78.70 105.81 16.58
N GLU A 29 79.18 105.64 15.35
CA GLU A 29 80.36 106.34 14.81
C GLU A 29 80.11 107.80 14.40
N ARG A 30 78.85 108.27 14.38
CA ARG A 30 78.53 109.65 14.00
C ARG A 30 78.65 110.60 15.18
N LEU A 31 77.99 110.30 16.30
CA LEU A 31 77.90 111.16 17.48
C LEU A 31 79.28 111.46 18.09
N LEU A 32 80.22 110.50 18.07
CA LEU A 32 81.59 110.66 18.58
C LEU A 32 82.44 111.70 17.83
N ARG A 33 82.03 112.16 16.63
CA ARG A 33 82.77 113.15 15.83
C ARG A 33 82.31 114.60 16.04
N GLU A 34 81.12 114.81 16.59
CA GLU A 34 80.53 116.15 16.71
C GLU A 34 81.01 116.86 18.00
N LEU A 35 81.16 116.12 19.11
CA LEU A 35 81.63 116.65 20.41
C LEU A 35 83.01 117.34 20.33
N LYS A 36 83.99 116.69 19.69
CA LYS A 36 85.41 117.08 19.69
C LYS A 36 85.75 118.34 18.87
N ARG A 37 84.74 119.05 18.33
CA ARG A 37 84.93 120.32 17.61
C ARG A 37 84.70 121.55 18.49
N ALA A 38 83.82 121.47 19.48
CA ALA A 38 83.43 122.63 20.29
C ALA A 38 84.55 123.08 21.25
N GLU A 39 85.25 122.12 21.86
CA GLU A 39 86.24 122.35 22.94
C GLU A 39 87.42 123.23 22.51
N ASN A 40 87.81 123.19 21.23
CA ASN A 40 88.98 123.92 20.73
C ASN A 40 88.74 125.43 20.52
N GLN A 41 87.49 125.89 20.40
CA GLN A 41 87.21 127.30 20.04
C GLN A 41 87.30 128.25 21.24
N HIS A 42 87.04 127.78 22.46
CA HIS A 42 86.97 128.64 23.66
C HIS A 42 88.36 129.17 24.09
N ARG A 43 89.41 128.37 23.96
CA ARG A 43 90.74 128.71 24.52
C ARG A 43 91.42 129.91 23.85
N HIS A 44 91.10 130.21 22.59
CA HIS A 44 91.86 131.21 21.83
C HIS A 44 91.54 132.66 22.25
N ALA A 45 90.38 132.91 22.86
CA ALA A 45 89.90 134.25 23.18
C ALA A 45 90.40 134.83 24.52
N GLU A 46 91.04 134.00 25.37
CA GLU A 46 91.46 134.43 26.72
C GLU A 46 92.87 135.07 26.73
N ASP A 47 93.73 134.70 25.77
CA ASP A 47 95.14 135.12 25.73
C ASP A 47 95.33 136.61 25.35
N GLU A 48 94.47 137.17 24.48
CA GLU A 48 94.68 138.53 23.93
C GLU A 48 94.57 139.64 24.99
N LEU A 49 93.67 139.46 25.97
CA LEU A 49 93.28 140.47 26.97
C LEU A 49 94.39 140.84 27.94
N ALA A 50 95.37 139.96 28.16
CA ALA A 50 96.45 140.16 29.13
C ALA A 50 97.46 141.24 28.69
N SER A 51 97.69 141.37 27.38
CA SER A 51 98.78 142.17 26.80
C SER A 51 98.68 143.68 27.07
N ALA A 52 97.47 144.22 27.07
CA ALA A 52 97.23 145.67 27.00
C ALA A 52 97.52 146.45 28.30
N LYS A 53 97.67 145.77 29.45
CA LYS A 53 97.72 146.44 30.77
C LYS A 53 99.11 146.91 31.22
N MET A 54 100.21 146.37 30.67
CA MET A 54 101.58 146.64 31.15
C MET A 54 102.22 147.95 30.66
N THR A 55 101.52 148.76 29.84
CA THR A 55 102.11 149.94 29.20
C THR A 55 101.95 151.23 30.00
N VAL A 56 100.93 151.33 30.87
CA VAL A 56 100.50 152.60 31.49
C VAL A 56 101.37 153.03 32.68
N GLU A 57 101.90 152.10 33.49
CA GLU A 57 102.62 152.42 34.73
C GLU A 57 103.98 153.11 34.54
N ARG A 58 104.51 153.21 33.32
CA ARG A 58 105.92 153.58 33.07
C ARG A 58 106.23 155.09 33.07
N LEU A 59 105.22 155.97 33.12
CA LEU A 59 105.38 157.40 32.80
C LEU A 59 105.29 158.38 33.98
N THR A 60 104.86 157.94 35.17
CA THR A 60 104.46 158.84 36.27
C THR A 60 105.58 159.32 37.20
N LEU A 61 106.81 158.80 37.09
CA LEU A 61 107.87 158.94 38.12
C LEU A 61 108.88 160.09 37.89
N ARG A 62 108.60 161.11 37.07
CA ARG A 62 109.64 162.04 36.55
C ARG A 62 109.42 163.55 36.72
N TYR A 63 108.52 164.03 37.59
CA TYR A 63 108.02 165.42 37.51
C TYR A 63 107.81 166.20 38.83
N ALA A 64 108.74 166.16 39.80
CA ALA A 64 108.66 167.05 40.98
C ALA A 64 110.00 167.31 41.71
N ALA A 65 110.62 168.50 41.52
CA ALA A 65 111.68 169.06 42.38
C ALA A 65 112.03 170.55 42.10
N LEU A 66 112.12 171.37 43.16
CA LEU A 66 112.91 172.65 43.28
C LEU A 66 112.40 173.92 42.50
N PRO A 67 112.94 175.16 42.72
CA PRO A 67 112.85 175.99 43.96
C PRO A 67 112.58 177.52 43.69
N HIS A 68 113.19 178.46 44.44
CA HIS A 68 112.94 179.94 44.48
C HIS A 68 114.26 180.77 44.25
N ASP A 69 114.50 182.08 44.54
CA ASP A 69 113.93 183.10 45.47
C ASP A 69 114.30 184.58 45.06
N ASP A 70 114.08 185.62 45.92
CA ASP A 70 113.88 187.06 45.55
C ASP A 70 114.81 188.16 46.19
N THR A 71 114.66 189.47 45.82
CA THR A 71 114.88 190.78 46.56
C THR A 71 115.81 191.93 46.01
N SER A 72 115.38 193.20 46.24
CA SER A 72 116.13 194.50 46.48
C SER A 72 115.84 195.74 45.56
N PHE A 73 116.32 196.94 45.95
CA PHE A 73 115.70 198.29 45.77
C PHE A 73 116.46 199.39 44.94
N ASP A 74 115.67 200.35 44.39
CA ASP A 74 115.74 201.85 44.36
C ASP A 74 117.01 202.67 44.01
N THR A 75 116.97 203.94 43.51
CA THR A 75 115.94 204.80 42.84
C THR A 75 116.59 206.07 42.23
N GLU A 76 116.21 206.46 40.99
CA GLU A 76 116.31 207.82 40.38
C GLU A 76 115.22 207.89 39.27
N GLN A 77 114.40 208.93 39.01
CA GLN A 77 114.13 210.26 39.59
C GLN A 77 115.19 211.38 39.38
N GLU A 78 114.84 212.68 39.28
CA GLU A 78 113.53 213.33 39.46
C GLU A 78 113.03 214.23 38.29
N ASN A 79 113.81 214.40 37.21
CA ASN A 79 113.53 215.39 36.15
C ASN A 79 112.52 214.97 35.05
N ILE A 80 111.68 213.95 35.29
CA ILE A 80 110.59 213.55 34.38
C ILE A 80 109.25 213.73 35.10
N LYS A 81 108.56 214.84 34.82
CA LYS A 81 107.27 215.24 35.40
C LYS A 81 106.26 215.68 34.32
N GLY A 82 106.30 215.04 33.15
CA GLY A 82 105.49 215.41 31.97
C GLY A 82 104.57 214.33 31.38
N GLU A 83 104.77 213.04 31.68
CA GLU A 83 104.13 211.93 30.93
C GLU A 83 102.96 211.24 31.68
N ILE A 84 102.67 211.64 32.92
CA ILE A 84 101.83 210.84 33.84
C ILE A 84 100.31 211.03 33.64
N ASP A 85 99.85 212.19 33.15
CA ASP A 85 98.41 212.51 33.08
C ASP A 85 97.62 211.84 31.93
N ASP A 86 98.31 211.31 30.93
CA ASP A 86 97.67 210.64 29.77
C ASP A 86 97.39 209.15 30.01
N ILE A 87 98.17 208.47 30.86
CA ILE A 87 98.03 207.03 31.10
C ILE A 87 96.83 206.70 31.99
N CYS A 88 96.51 207.54 32.98
CA CYS A 88 95.43 207.29 33.95
C CYS A 88 94.04 207.10 33.30
N LYS A 89 93.81 207.62 32.09
CA LYS A 89 92.52 207.50 31.37
C LYS A 89 92.36 206.18 30.61
N ALA A 90 93.38 205.33 30.53
CA ALA A 90 93.32 204.04 29.85
C ALA A 90 92.69 202.92 30.72
N SER A 91 92.96 202.93 32.04
CA SER A 91 92.70 201.79 32.93
C SER A 91 91.20 201.47 33.13
N GLU A 92 90.36 202.48 33.40
CA GLU A 92 88.94 202.29 33.75
C GLU A 92 88.08 201.63 32.65
N LYS A 93 88.61 201.52 31.44
CA LYS A 93 87.89 200.97 30.28
C LYS A 93 87.96 199.43 30.20
N GLN A 94 88.88 198.79 30.93
CA GLN A 94 89.14 197.35 30.78
C GLN A 94 88.27 196.47 31.71
N ASP A 95 88.02 196.89 32.95
CA ASP A 95 87.31 196.06 33.94
C ASP A 95 85.84 195.77 33.60
N LYS A 96 85.15 196.71 32.95
CA LYS A 96 83.73 196.58 32.59
C LYS A 96 83.46 195.44 31.59
N GLN A 97 84.48 195.00 30.83
CA GLN A 97 84.35 193.91 29.86
C GLN A 97 84.29 192.51 30.53
N ARG A 98 84.84 192.37 31.75
CA ARG A 98 85.11 191.05 32.36
C ARG A 98 83.88 190.37 32.97
N ILE A 99 82.93 191.16 33.50
CA ILE A 99 81.78 190.65 34.25
C ILE A 99 80.75 189.95 33.34
N VAL A 100 80.56 190.45 32.11
CA VAL A 100 79.52 189.95 31.19
C VAL A 100 79.77 188.50 30.74
N ASN A 101 81.02 188.13 30.51
CA ASN A 101 81.35 186.80 29.97
C ASN A 101 81.07 185.65 30.96
N GLN A 102 81.03 185.93 32.26
CA GLN A 102 80.86 184.89 33.28
C GLN A 102 79.39 184.45 33.49
N SER A 103 78.41 185.25 33.06
CA SER A 103 76.98 184.88 33.15
C SER A 103 76.51 183.99 32.00
N MET A 104 77.15 184.06 30.83
CA MET A 104 76.78 183.28 29.64
C MET A 104 77.10 181.79 29.80
N LEU A 105 78.21 181.47 30.46
CA LEU A 105 78.71 180.09 30.58
C LEU A 105 77.81 179.19 31.45
N THR A 106 77.21 179.74 32.52
CA THR A 106 76.45 178.97 33.52
C THR A 106 75.06 178.57 33.05
N ASN A 107 74.47 179.29 32.08
CA ASN A 107 73.19 178.89 31.48
C ASN A 107 73.37 177.67 30.54
N ALA A 108 74.41 177.68 29.71
CA ALA A 108 74.67 176.61 28.74
C ALA A 108 74.87 175.21 29.37
N GLN A 109 75.30 175.15 30.63
CA GLN A 109 75.46 173.89 31.36
C GLN A 109 74.11 173.24 31.73
N LYS A 110 73.08 174.04 32.09
CA LYS A 110 71.77 173.52 32.50
C LYS A 110 70.98 172.90 31.35
N ASP A 111 71.06 173.50 30.16
CA ASP A 111 70.39 172.97 28.98
C ASP A 111 70.97 171.61 28.55
N HIS A 112 72.26 171.37 28.81
CA HIS A 112 72.89 170.08 28.54
C HIS A 112 72.38 168.96 29.47
N GLU A 113 72.21 169.23 30.77
CA GLU A 113 71.65 168.28 31.73
C GLU A 113 70.20 167.90 31.37
N ASN A 114 69.38 168.89 30.99
CA ASN A 114 67.99 168.66 30.57
C ASN A 114 67.88 167.70 29.37
N ILE A 115 68.75 167.83 28.37
CA ILE A 115 68.75 166.96 27.17
C ILE A 115 69.16 165.52 27.53
N LEU A 116 70.16 165.34 28.40
CA LEU A 116 70.59 164.02 28.87
C LEU A 116 69.47 163.28 29.62
N MET A 117 68.70 164.00 30.45
CA MET A 117 67.56 163.43 31.19
C MET A 117 66.45 162.94 30.24
N GLN A 118 66.08 163.72 29.23
CA GLN A 118 65.14 163.29 28.19
C GLN A 118 65.64 162.06 27.41
N GLN A 119 66.93 161.99 27.07
CA GLN A 119 67.51 160.84 26.38
C GLN A 119 67.47 159.55 27.24
N SER A 120 67.57 159.69 28.57
CA SER A 120 67.39 158.59 29.52
C SER A 120 65.96 158.03 29.48
N ASP A 121 64.95 158.91 29.48
CA ASP A 121 63.55 158.50 29.54
C ASP A 121 63.08 157.85 28.23
N TYR A 122 63.42 158.41 27.06
CA TYR A 122 63.14 157.75 25.78
C TYR A 122 63.79 156.37 25.63
N ARG A 123 64.96 156.14 26.24
CA ARG A 123 65.58 154.81 26.31
C ARG A 123 64.77 153.83 27.17
N ARG A 124 64.17 154.31 28.27
CA ARG A 124 63.33 153.49 29.16
C ARG A 124 62.05 153.06 28.44
N ASP A 125 61.44 153.97 27.68
CA ASP A 125 60.23 153.70 26.88
C ASP A 125 60.51 152.77 25.70
N ALA A 126 61.65 152.93 25.01
CA ALA A 126 62.04 152.00 23.96
C ALA A 126 62.20 150.55 24.46
N VAL A 127 62.75 150.37 25.67
CA VAL A 127 62.88 149.05 26.32
C VAL A 127 61.52 148.51 26.77
N SER A 128 60.62 149.33 27.31
CA SER A 128 59.29 148.88 27.74
C SER A 128 58.42 148.46 26.53
N LEU A 129 58.46 149.20 25.43
CA LEU A 129 57.80 148.86 24.17
C LEU A 129 58.36 147.57 23.54
N ALA A 130 59.69 147.39 23.55
CA ALA A 130 60.30 146.15 23.07
C ALA A 130 59.90 144.92 23.91
N HIS A 131 59.79 145.08 25.23
CA HIS A 131 59.28 144.03 26.12
C HIS A 131 57.81 143.71 25.83
N PHE A 132 56.95 144.72 25.70
CA PHE A 132 55.52 144.53 25.38
C PHE A 132 55.32 143.85 24.02
N ALA A 133 56.08 144.24 22.98
CA ALA A 133 56.05 143.59 21.68
C ALA A 133 56.47 142.10 21.75
N SER A 134 57.45 141.77 22.60
CA SER A 134 57.85 140.37 22.85
C SER A 134 56.73 139.57 23.52
N VAL A 135 56.07 140.14 24.57
CA VAL A 135 54.93 139.50 25.24
C VAL A 135 53.79 139.23 24.26
N VAL A 136 53.35 140.24 23.49
CA VAL A 136 52.26 140.09 22.50
C VAL A 136 52.63 139.09 21.40
N SER A 137 53.89 139.01 20.98
CA SER A 137 54.36 138.00 20.02
C SER A 137 54.28 136.58 20.61
N ASN A 138 54.69 136.41 21.87
CA ASN A 138 54.63 135.13 22.57
C ASN A 138 53.17 134.68 22.82
N GLU A 139 52.28 135.59 23.23
CA GLU A 139 50.85 135.30 23.37
C GLU A 139 50.22 134.90 22.03
N ARG A 140 50.52 135.64 20.95
CA ARG A 140 50.06 135.30 19.59
C ARG A 140 50.53 133.90 19.19
N GLU A 141 51.78 133.55 19.42
CA GLU A 141 52.29 132.22 19.07
C GLU A 141 51.67 131.13 19.95
N GLN A 142 51.50 131.37 21.24
CA GLN A 142 50.81 130.46 22.14
C GLN A 142 49.35 130.23 21.71
N LYS A 143 48.61 131.29 21.36
CA LYS A 143 47.22 131.18 20.87
C LYS A 143 47.15 130.45 19.51
N CYS A 144 48.14 130.62 18.63
CA CYS A 144 48.27 129.80 17.43
C CYS A 144 48.52 128.32 17.75
N ARG A 145 49.42 128.00 18.69
CA ARG A 145 49.69 126.63 19.15
C ARG A 145 48.46 126.00 19.82
N GLU A 146 47.72 126.75 20.62
CA GLU A 146 46.44 126.32 21.22
C GLU A 146 45.37 126.06 20.16
N LYS A 147 45.22 126.95 19.18
CA LYS A 147 44.28 126.78 18.04
C LYS A 147 44.61 125.54 17.20
N MET A 148 45.88 125.26 16.93
CA MET A 148 46.29 124.05 16.22
C MET A 148 46.03 122.78 17.03
N LYS A 149 46.32 122.78 18.35
CA LYS A 149 45.96 121.66 19.25
C LYS A 149 44.44 121.43 19.31
N ALA A 150 43.63 122.50 19.30
CA ALA A 150 42.18 122.40 19.27
C ALA A 150 41.66 121.82 17.93
N LYS A 151 42.23 122.24 16.79
CA LYS A 151 41.93 121.67 15.46
C LYS A 151 42.26 120.18 15.39
N ALA A 152 43.47 119.77 15.75
CA ALA A 152 43.88 118.37 15.69
C ALA A 152 43.02 117.47 16.60
N ARG A 153 42.56 117.97 17.76
CA ARG A 153 41.58 117.29 18.62
C ARG A 153 40.22 117.15 17.95
N LEU A 154 39.73 118.20 17.28
CA LEU A 154 38.45 118.16 16.55
C LEU A 154 38.50 117.19 15.37
N GLU A 155 39.58 117.23 14.58
CA GLU A 155 39.82 116.34 13.44
C GLU A 155 39.87 114.86 13.91
N SER A 156 40.66 114.56 14.95
CA SER A 156 40.70 113.22 15.56
C SER A 156 39.34 112.76 16.11
N ALA A 157 38.55 113.66 16.71
CA ALA A 157 37.22 113.33 17.22
C ALA A 157 36.18 113.12 16.10
N LEU A 158 36.33 113.78 14.95
CA LEU A 158 35.50 113.55 13.77
C LEU A 158 35.85 112.21 13.10
N GLU A 159 37.13 111.86 12.99
CA GLU A 159 37.55 110.52 12.53
C GLU A 159 37.06 109.41 13.46
N GLU A 160 37.16 109.59 14.78
CA GLU A 160 36.64 108.62 15.75
C GLU A 160 35.12 108.50 15.67
N LYS A 161 34.39 109.62 15.57
CA LYS A 161 32.94 109.62 15.33
C LYS A 161 32.59 108.84 14.06
N GLN A 162 33.29 109.09 12.95
CA GLN A 162 33.02 108.42 11.67
C GLN A 162 33.32 106.92 11.73
N ARG A 163 34.39 106.52 12.43
CA ARG A 163 34.69 105.12 12.74
C ARG A 163 33.56 104.47 13.54
N LYS A 164 33.07 105.14 14.60
CA LYS A 164 31.96 104.63 15.41
C LYS A 164 30.63 104.57 14.66
N THR A 165 30.32 105.50 13.76
CA THR A 165 29.14 105.36 12.89
C THR A 165 29.24 104.18 11.93
N ASN A 166 30.44 103.88 11.42
CA ASN A 166 30.65 102.70 10.57
C ASN A 166 30.53 101.39 11.37
N GLU A 167 31.15 101.31 12.56
CA GLU A 167 30.98 100.18 13.49
C GLU A 167 29.49 99.95 13.81
N ILE A 168 28.74 101.00 14.15
CA ILE A 168 27.30 100.92 14.42
C ILE A 168 26.53 100.39 13.20
N TYR A 169 26.83 100.85 11.98
CA TYR A 169 26.19 100.37 10.76
C TYR A 169 26.47 98.88 10.48
N GLU A 170 27.71 98.42 10.68
CA GLU A 170 28.05 97.00 10.58
C GLU A 170 27.37 96.15 11.66
N HIS A 171 27.19 96.68 12.87
CA HIS A 171 26.47 96.00 13.94
C HIS A 171 24.95 95.95 13.67
N GLN A 172 24.36 97.03 13.15
CA GLN A 172 22.97 97.07 12.70
C GLN A 172 22.72 96.06 11.57
N LYS A 173 23.61 95.99 10.56
CA LYS A 173 23.51 94.98 9.51
C LYS A 173 23.56 93.56 10.09
N ARG A 174 24.53 93.27 10.97
CA ARG A 174 24.64 91.96 11.65
C ARG A 174 23.40 91.58 12.46
N ILE A 175 22.70 92.55 13.07
CA ILE A 175 21.42 92.29 13.74
C ILE A 175 20.34 91.87 12.72
N VAL A 176 20.22 92.58 11.60
CA VAL A 176 19.26 92.22 10.53
C VAL A 176 19.58 90.84 9.92
N ASP A 177 20.85 90.56 9.63
CA ASP A 177 21.30 89.26 9.10
C ASP A 177 20.96 88.11 10.09
N LEU A 178 21.15 88.32 11.41
CA LEU A 178 20.78 87.36 12.45
C LEU A 178 19.26 87.22 12.65
N GLU A 179 18.50 88.31 12.52
CA GLU A 179 17.03 88.27 12.57
C GLU A 179 16.44 87.44 11.42
N ILE A 180 17.04 87.51 10.22
CA ILE A 180 16.64 86.70 9.06
C ILE A 180 16.92 85.23 9.36
N GLN A 181 18.13 84.89 9.80
CA GLN A 181 18.49 83.52 10.17
C GLN A 181 17.59 82.96 11.29
N LEU A 182 17.22 83.76 12.29
CA LEU A 182 16.33 83.32 13.37
C LEU A 182 14.91 83.00 12.83
N LYS A 183 14.40 83.80 11.88
CA LYS A 183 13.12 83.54 11.19
C LYS A 183 13.20 82.27 10.32
N GLU A 184 14.32 82.04 9.63
CA GLU A 184 14.58 80.81 8.87
C GLU A 184 14.62 79.58 9.79
N PHE A 185 15.36 79.62 10.90
CA PHE A 185 15.37 78.53 11.89
C PHE A 185 14.01 78.27 12.52
N ALA A 186 13.20 79.31 12.79
CA ALA A 186 11.84 79.14 13.28
C ALA A 186 10.94 78.40 12.28
N THR A 187 10.98 78.78 10.99
CA THR A 187 10.20 78.06 9.96
C THR A 187 10.68 76.63 9.75
N MET A 188 11.99 76.37 9.78
CA MET A 188 12.56 75.02 9.73
C MET A 188 12.14 74.16 10.93
N TYR A 189 12.12 74.75 12.14
CA TYR A 189 11.64 74.07 13.35
C TYR A 189 10.17 73.67 13.24
N ASP A 190 9.30 74.55 12.73
CA ASP A 190 7.88 74.21 12.54
C ASP A 190 7.67 73.15 11.45
N VAL A 191 8.49 73.11 10.39
CA VAL A 191 8.48 71.98 9.42
C VAL A 191 8.84 70.67 10.13
N ILE A 192 9.97 70.61 10.84
CA ILE A 192 10.44 69.41 11.55
C ILE A 192 9.42 68.95 12.62
N LYS A 193 8.80 69.90 13.34
CA LYS A 193 7.74 69.65 14.32
C LYS A 193 6.48 69.08 13.67
N ASN A 194 6.09 69.58 12.50
CA ASN A 194 4.96 69.04 11.73
C ASN A 194 5.27 67.64 11.17
N GLU A 195 6.50 67.37 10.73
CA GLU A 195 6.93 66.03 10.30
C GLU A 195 6.99 65.05 11.46
N ARG A 196 7.54 65.44 12.61
CA ARG A 196 7.47 64.65 13.85
C ARG A 196 6.02 64.27 14.18
N ASN A 197 5.10 65.24 14.12
CA ASN A 197 3.69 64.99 14.41
C ASN A 197 3.04 64.03 13.38
N LYS A 198 3.33 64.17 12.08
CA LYS A 198 2.92 63.20 11.05
C LYS A 198 3.44 61.79 11.34
N CYS A 199 4.71 61.66 11.73
CA CYS A 199 5.32 60.38 12.08
C CYS A 199 4.70 59.76 13.34
N VAL A 200 4.49 60.54 14.41
CA VAL A 200 3.82 60.07 15.64
C VAL A 200 2.39 59.60 15.35
N ASN A 201 1.61 60.38 14.59
CA ASN A 201 0.25 59.98 14.19
C ASN A 201 0.25 58.69 13.34
N SER A 202 1.21 58.56 12.42
CA SER A 202 1.37 57.36 11.59
C SER A 202 1.74 56.13 12.43
N ILE A 203 2.64 56.29 13.42
CA ILE A 203 3.00 55.24 14.38
C ILE A 203 1.77 54.84 15.22
N GLN A 204 0.99 55.79 15.71
CA GLN A 204 -0.23 55.52 16.48
C GLN A 204 -1.27 54.75 15.66
N VAL A 205 -1.57 55.20 14.43
CA VAL A 205 -2.51 54.52 13.52
C VAL A 205 -2.02 53.11 13.15
N ASN A 206 -0.73 52.94 12.88
CA ASN A 206 -0.17 51.62 12.58
C ASN A 206 -0.15 50.69 13.81
N HIS A 207 0.09 51.23 15.01
CA HIS A 207 0.01 50.47 16.26
C HIS A 207 -1.43 50.02 16.54
N GLN A 208 -2.42 50.90 16.35
CA GLN A 208 -3.84 50.55 16.47
C GLN A 208 -4.21 49.43 15.48
N LYS A 209 -3.88 49.59 14.19
CA LYS A 209 -4.11 48.55 13.17
C LYS A 209 -3.41 47.23 13.53
N ALA A 210 -2.21 47.26 14.10
CA ALA A 210 -1.50 46.07 14.55
C ALA A 210 -2.17 45.40 15.77
N ASN A 211 -2.86 46.17 16.62
CA ASN A 211 -3.69 45.62 17.71
C ASN A 211 -4.96 44.97 17.14
N GLU A 212 -5.71 45.69 16.28
CA GLU A 212 -6.91 45.17 15.59
C GLU A 212 -6.64 43.88 14.80
N MET A 213 -5.49 43.80 14.12
CA MET A 213 -5.09 42.58 13.40
C MET A 213 -4.70 41.43 14.35
N ARG A 214 -4.10 41.73 15.51
CA ARG A 214 -3.84 40.70 16.56
C ARG A 214 -5.13 40.20 17.20
N GLU A 215 -6.15 41.03 17.33
CA GLU A 215 -7.48 40.60 17.79
C GLU A 215 -8.19 39.73 16.74
N LYS A 216 -8.13 40.10 15.45
CA LYS A 216 -8.64 39.28 14.34
C LYS A 216 -7.96 37.91 14.27
N ILE A 217 -6.64 37.84 14.49
CA ILE A 217 -5.91 36.56 14.57
C ILE A 217 -6.48 35.68 15.70
N LYS A 218 -6.65 36.22 16.91
CA LYS A 218 -7.24 35.48 18.04
C LYS A 218 -8.67 34.99 17.78
N LEU A 219 -9.49 35.79 17.09
CA LEU A 219 -10.84 35.37 16.71
C LEU A 219 -10.82 34.20 15.71
N LEU A 220 -9.91 34.23 14.74
CA LEU A 220 -9.71 33.14 13.77
C LEU A 220 -9.09 31.88 14.43
N GLU A 221 -8.18 32.05 15.40
CA GLU A 221 -7.64 30.94 16.20
C GLU A 221 -8.75 30.22 16.98
N ASN A 222 -9.62 30.98 17.65
CA ASN A 222 -10.81 30.46 18.33
C ASN A 222 -11.79 29.79 17.35
N GLU A 223 -12.03 30.37 16.17
CA GLU A 223 -12.89 29.78 15.15
C GLU A 223 -12.32 28.45 14.63
N ILE A 224 -11.01 28.37 14.40
CA ILE A 224 -10.30 27.14 14.05
C ILE A 224 -10.44 26.07 15.15
N GLU A 225 -10.39 26.44 16.42
CA GLU A 225 -10.60 25.51 17.54
C GLU A 225 -12.06 25.02 17.65
N ILE A 226 -13.04 25.91 17.44
CA ILE A 226 -14.46 25.54 17.35
C ILE A 226 -14.71 24.60 16.15
N LEU A 227 -14.08 24.85 15.00
CA LEU A 227 -14.18 23.97 13.84
C LEU A 227 -13.49 22.62 14.06
N ARG A 228 -12.32 22.58 14.73
CA ARG A 228 -11.62 21.33 15.10
C ARG A 228 -12.43 20.48 16.08
N THR A 229 -13.00 21.09 17.11
CA THR A 229 -13.85 20.37 18.09
C THR A 229 -15.12 19.83 17.44
N LYS A 230 -15.78 20.62 16.58
CA LYS A 230 -16.92 20.18 15.76
C LYS A 230 -16.58 19.07 14.76
N LEU A 231 -15.38 19.12 14.15
CA LEU A 231 -14.90 18.06 13.27
C LEU A 231 -14.68 16.76 14.07
N SER A 232 -14.05 16.83 15.25
CA SER A 232 -13.82 15.66 16.11
C SER A 232 -15.11 15.02 16.64
N THR A 233 -16.18 15.79 16.89
CA THR A 233 -17.49 15.18 17.24
C THR A 233 -18.14 14.50 16.05
N LEU A 234 -18.08 15.10 14.85
CA LEU A 234 -18.57 14.48 13.62
C LEU A 234 -17.80 13.19 13.25
N GLU A 235 -16.48 13.16 13.43
CA GLU A 235 -15.66 11.94 13.26
C GLU A 235 -16.09 10.82 14.21
N LYS A 236 -16.29 11.13 15.50
CA LYS A 236 -16.74 10.17 16.51
C LYS A 236 -18.14 9.62 16.17
N ASP A 237 -19.06 10.46 15.71
CA ASP A 237 -20.40 10.02 15.34
C ASP A 237 -20.44 9.26 13.99
N LEU A 238 -19.56 9.59 13.06
CA LEU A 238 -19.32 8.79 11.85
C LEU A 238 -18.75 7.42 12.20
N GLN A 239 -17.78 7.35 13.12
CA GLN A 239 -17.20 6.09 13.61
C GLN A 239 -18.27 5.22 14.29
N LYS A 240 -19.12 5.78 15.15
CA LYS A 240 -20.28 5.07 15.75
C LYS A 240 -21.22 4.51 14.66
N LYS A 241 -21.57 5.32 13.66
CA LYS A 241 -22.43 4.88 12.53
C LYS A 241 -21.78 3.76 11.72
N ASN A 242 -20.48 3.85 11.44
CA ASN A 242 -19.74 2.80 10.73
C ASN A 242 -19.73 1.49 11.52
N LEU A 243 -19.52 1.54 12.84
CA LEU A 243 -19.60 0.35 13.71
C LEU A 243 -21.01 -0.27 13.73
N LEU A 244 -22.06 0.54 13.77
CA LEU A 244 -23.45 0.05 13.67
C LEU A 244 -23.75 -0.60 12.31
N VAL A 245 -23.23 -0.03 11.21
CA VAL A 245 -23.35 -0.63 9.86
C VAL A 245 -22.61 -1.96 9.78
N VAL A 246 -21.39 -2.05 10.32
CA VAL A 246 -20.61 -3.30 10.36
C VAL A 246 -21.33 -4.36 11.20
N ALA A 247 -21.85 -4.02 12.37
CA ALA A 247 -22.63 -4.94 13.21
C ALA A 247 -23.91 -5.44 12.50
N SER A 248 -24.63 -4.54 11.82
CA SER A 248 -25.81 -4.88 11.01
C SER A 248 -25.47 -5.80 9.83
N VAL A 249 -24.33 -5.57 9.15
CA VAL A 249 -23.81 -6.46 8.10
C VAL A 249 -23.49 -7.86 8.63
N ILE A 250 -22.85 -7.94 9.80
CA ILE A 250 -22.50 -9.23 10.44
C ILE A 250 -23.76 -10.02 10.79
N GLU A 251 -24.75 -9.42 11.46
CA GLU A 251 -25.99 -10.11 11.80
C GLU A 251 -26.83 -10.46 10.56
N ARG A 252 -26.87 -9.58 9.54
CA ARG A 252 -27.50 -9.89 8.25
C ARG A 252 -26.89 -11.14 7.61
N ASP A 253 -25.57 -11.25 7.58
CA ASP A 253 -24.89 -12.36 6.91
C ASP A 253 -24.89 -13.64 7.77
N ARG A 254 -24.96 -13.51 9.11
CA ARG A 254 -25.29 -14.58 10.05
C ARG A 254 -26.68 -15.17 9.80
N GLU A 255 -27.69 -14.33 9.59
CA GLU A 255 -29.05 -14.79 9.22
C GLU A 255 -29.10 -15.40 7.82
N LYS A 256 -28.41 -14.83 6.82
CA LYS A 256 -28.26 -15.49 5.50
C LYS A 256 -27.66 -16.90 5.63
N HIS A 257 -26.64 -17.08 6.47
CA HIS A 257 -26.02 -18.39 6.69
C HIS A 257 -26.98 -19.38 7.39
N LYS A 258 -27.80 -18.92 8.33
CA LYS A 258 -28.89 -19.73 8.92
C LYS A 258 -29.95 -20.11 7.87
N VAL A 259 -30.34 -19.18 7.01
CA VAL A 259 -31.31 -19.41 5.91
C VAL A 259 -30.76 -20.43 4.91
N GLU A 260 -29.51 -20.32 4.49
CA GLU A 260 -28.95 -21.28 3.52
C GLU A 260 -28.74 -22.67 4.13
N LYS A 261 -28.35 -22.77 5.42
CA LYS A 261 -28.35 -24.06 6.15
C LYS A 261 -29.74 -24.70 6.24
N ARG A 262 -30.81 -23.90 6.37
CA ARG A 262 -32.19 -24.42 6.30
C ARG A 262 -32.57 -24.85 4.88
N ARG A 263 -32.04 -24.17 3.84
CA ARG A 263 -32.25 -24.55 2.43
C ARG A 263 -31.47 -25.78 1.98
N THR A 264 -30.29 -26.07 2.52
CA THR A 264 -29.61 -27.36 2.27
C THR A 264 -30.40 -28.49 2.91
N TYR A 265 -30.79 -28.35 4.18
CA TYR A 265 -31.60 -29.33 4.88
C TYR A 265 -32.96 -29.61 4.21
N LEU A 266 -33.66 -28.57 3.73
CA LEU A 266 -34.91 -28.75 2.96
C LEU A 266 -34.68 -29.42 1.59
N ARG A 267 -33.52 -29.22 0.95
CA ARG A 267 -33.15 -29.94 -0.28
C ARG A 267 -32.86 -31.41 0.00
N GLU A 268 -32.14 -31.71 1.08
CA GLU A 268 -31.88 -33.07 1.55
C GLU A 268 -33.18 -33.81 1.89
N LEU A 269 -34.11 -33.16 2.60
CA LEU A 269 -35.42 -33.73 2.94
C LEU A 269 -36.29 -33.98 1.70
N ASN A 270 -36.34 -33.05 0.74
CA ASN A 270 -37.05 -33.27 -0.54
C ASN A 270 -36.46 -34.46 -1.34
N ILE A 271 -35.14 -34.68 -1.29
CA ILE A 271 -34.51 -35.83 -1.94
C ILE A 271 -34.92 -37.13 -1.25
N GLN A 272 -34.98 -37.15 0.09
CA GLN A 272 -35.49 -38.29 0.86
C GLN A 272 -36.98 -38.57 0.59
N GLU A 273 -37.82 -37.55 0.49
CA GLU A 273 -39.24 -37.69 0.11
C GLU A 273 -39.39 -38.27 -1.29
N GLN A 274 -38.59 -37.82 -2.26
CA GLN A 274 -38.58 -38.36 -3.62
C GLN A 274 -38.11 -39.83 -3.66
N GLN A 275 -37.10 -40.20 -2.87
CA GLN A 275 -36.65 -41.59 -2.71
C GLN A 275 -37.76 -42.46 -2.12
N GLN A 276 -38.38 -42.05 -1.01
CA GLN A 276 -39.49 -42.78 -0.38
C GLN A 276 -40.71 -42.87 -1.30
N SER A 277 -41.00 -41.85 -2.11
CA SER A 277 -42.07 -41.86 -3.10
C SER A 277 -41.83 -42.89 -4.21
N LEU A 278 -40.57 -43.03 -4.66
CA LEU A 278 -40.17 -44.07 -5.62
C LEU A 278 -40.21 -45.48 -4.99
N GLU A 279 -39.78 -45.64 -3.75
CA GLU A 279 -39.87 -46.90 -3.00
C GLU A 279 -41.33 -47.33 -2.79
N ASN A 280 -42.19 -46.42 -2.32
CA ASN A 280 -43.63 -46.66 -2.19
C ASN A 280 -44.28 -47.05 -3.53
N ARG A 281 -43.87 -46.40 -4.64
CA ARG A 281 -44.33 -46.81 -5.98
C ARG A 281 -43.87 -48.21 -6.36
N ASN A 282 -42.64 -48.59 -6.01
CA ASN A 282 -42.12 -49.95 -6.25
C ASN A 282 -42.84 -51.00 -5.39
N TYR A 283 -43.13 -50.71 -4.12
CA TYR A 283 -43.92 -51.58 -3.25
C TYR A 283 -45.35 -51.73 -3.76
N ASN A 284 -46.01 -50.65 -4.20
CA ASN A 284 -47.35 -50.72 -4.79
C ASN A 284 -47.37 -51.54 -6.09
N ASN A 285 -46.33 -51.44 -6.94
CA ASN A 285 -46.19 -52.29 -8.13
C ASN A 285 -46.03 -53.78 -7.75
N LEU A 286 -45.27 -54.08 -6.69
CA LEU A 286 -45.06 -55.45 -6.18
C LEU A 286 -46.33 -56.03 -5.56
N ILE A 287 -47.10 -55.23 -4.82
CA ILE A 287 -48.41 -55.60 -4.28
C ILE A 287 -49.38 -55.93 -5.42
N ALA A 288 -49.53 -55.04 -6.42
CA ALA A 288 -50.40 -55.27 -7.57
C ALA A 288 -49.99 -56.51 -8.40
N PHE A 289 -48.70 -56.85 -8.45
CA PHE A 289 -48.23 -58.11 -9.02
C PHE A 289 -48.63 -59.31 -8.15
N ALA A 290 -48.42 -59.27 -6.85
CA ALA A 290 -48.79 -60.34 -5.92
C ALA A 290 -50.31 -60.59 -5.91
N GLU A 291 -51.13 -59.54 -5.90
CA GLU A 291 -52.60 -59.61 -6.02
C GLU A 291 -53.02 -60.29 -7.33
N LYS A 292 -52.34 -59.98 -8.44
CA LYS A 292 -52.60 -60.60 -9.75
C LYS A 292 -52.27 -62.09 -9.76
N GLU A 293 -51.17 -62.51 -9.14
CA GLU A 293 -50.82 -63.94 -9.02
C GLU A 293 -51.75 -64.67 -8.03
N LEU A 294 -52.14 -64.04 -6.91
CA LEU A 294 -53.17 -64.58 -6.00
C LEU A 294 -54.52 -64.76 -6.71
N ALA A 295 -54.91 -63.82 -7.58
CA ALA A 295 -56.14 -63.91 -8.37
C ALA A 295 -56.08 -65.04 -9.43
N LYS A 296 -54.91 -65.33 -10.01
CA LYS A 296 -54.71 -66.53 -10.85
C LYS A 296 -54.80 -67.81 -10.03
N LEU A 297 -54.07 -67.87 -8.91
CA LEU A 297 -54.00 -69.05 -8.05
C LEU A 297 -55.39 -69.42 -7.52
N LYS A 298 -56.18 -68.42 -7.10
CA LYS A 298 -57.57 -68.63 -6.70
C LYS A 298 -58.42 -69.19 -7.84
N LYS A 299 -58.34 -68.64 -9.06
CA LYS A 299 -59.07 -69.20 -10.22
C LYS A 299 -58.67 -70.63 -10.55
N ALA A 300 -57.39 -70.98 -10.42
CA ALA A 300 -56.90 -72.34 -10.63
C ALA A 300 -57.41 -73.31 -9.53
N TYR A 301 -57.46 -72.85 -8.27
CA TYR A 301 -58.05 -73.60 -7.17
C TYR A 301 -59.56 -73.79 -7.37
N ASP A 302 -60.31 -72.72 -7.67
CA ASP A 302 -61.76 -72.76 -7.92
C ASP A 302 -62.08 -73.74 -9.07
N ALA A 303 -61.29 -73.74 -10.16
CA ALA A 303 -61.42 -74.70 -11.26
C ALA A 303 -61.11 -76.15 -10.84
N SER A 304 -60.08 -76.38 -10.03
CA SER A 304 -59.75 -77.71 -9.49
C SER A 304 -60.83 -78.24 -8.52
N VAL A 305 -61.49 -77.35 -7.77
CA VAL A 305 -62.65 -77.71 -6.93
C VAL A 305 -63.85 -78.10 -7.80
N ILE A 306 -64.09 -77.40 -8.92
CA ILE A 306 -65.13 -77.77 -9.89
C ILE A 306 -64.86 -79.15 -10.49
N ASP A 307 -63.66 -79.39 -11.06
CA ASP A 307 -63.26 -80.68 -11.63
C ASP A 307 -63.38 -81.83 -10.62
N ARG A 308 -62.91 -81.63 -9.38
CA ARG A 308 -63.07 -82.60 -8.28
C ARG A 308 -64.55 -82.87 -7.97
N ASN A 309 -65.40 -81.85 -7.98
CA ASN A 309 -66.83 -82.00 -7.70
C ASN A 309 -67.55 -82.74 -8.85
N GLU A 310 -67.27 -82.39 -10.11
CA GLU A 310 -67.77 -83.11 -11.29
C GLU A 310 -67.32 -84.57 -11.27
N ARG A 311 -66.06 -84.84 -10.92
CA ARG A 311 -65.53 -86.21 -10.77
C ARG A 311 -66.18 -86.97 -9.61
N SER A 312 -66.60 -86.27 -8.56
CA SER A 312 -67.35 -86.86 -7.44
C SER A 312 -68.77 -87.22 -7.85
N VAL A 313 -69.44 -86.40 -8.67
CA VAL A 313 -70.74 -86.72 -9.26
C VAL A 313 -70.63 -87.93 -10.19
N GLN A 314 -69.66 -87.95 -11.11
CA GLN A 314 -69.39 -89.10 -11.98
C GLN A 314 -69.15 -90.40 -11.21
N LEU A 315 -68.48 -90.34 -10.06
CA LEU A 315 -68.25 -91.51 -9.21
C LEU A 315 -69.56 -92.04 -8.59
N VAL A 316 -70.45 -91.15 -8.15
CA VAL A 316 -71.79 -91.51 -7.65
C VAL A 316 -72.66 -92.07 -8.77
N GLU A 317 -72.60 -91.51 -9.97
CA GLU A 317 -73.28 -92.04 -11.15
C GLU A 317 -72.82 -93.47 -11.50
N ARG A 318 -71.50 -93.72 -11.52
CA ARG A 318 -70.95 -95.07 -11.75
C ARG A 318 -71.29 -96.06 -10.63
N TYR A 319 -71.32 -95.63 -9.38
CA TYR A 319 -71.76 -96.47 -8.27
C TYR A 319 -73.25 -96.83 -8.39
N ASN A 320 -74.10 -95.88 -8.81
CA ASN A 320 -75.51 -96.14 -9.07
C ASN A 320 -75.71 -97.10 -10.28
N GLU A 321 -74.90 -96.97 -11.34
CA GLU A 321 -74.85 -97.95 -12.43
C GLU A 321 -74.47 -99.35 -11.93
N GLU A 322 -73.42 -99.46 -11.11
CA GLU A 322 -72.93 -100.71 -10.51
C GLU A 322 -74.03 -101.41 -9.70
N VAL A 323 -74.73 -100.69 -8.82
CA VAL A 323 -75.87 -101.20 -8.05
C VAL A 323 -77.01 -101.68 -8.97
N VAL A 324 -77.31 -100.93 -10.03
CA VAL A 324 -78.31 -101.31 -11.04
C VAL A 324 -77.86 -102.54 -11.86
N PHE A 325 -76.57 -102.72 -12.12
CA PHE A 325 -76.04 -103.93 -12.76
C PHE A 325 -76.07 -105.14 -11.83
N GLN A 326 -75.72 -104.98 -10.56
CA GLN A 326 -75.80 -106.06 -9.57
C GLN A 326 -77.24 -106.57 -9.42
N GLU A 327 -78.23 -105.67 -9.38
CA GLU A 327 -79.65 -106.10 -9.31
C GLU A 327 -80.13 -106.74 -10.63
N LYS A 328 -79.64 -106.28 -11.80
CA LYS A 328 -79.88 -107.00 -13.07
C LYS A 328 -79.29 -108.41 -13.05
N VAL A 329 -78.10 -108.60 -12.45
CA VAL A 329 -77.50 -109.93 -12.27
C VAL A 329 -78.35 -110.77 -11.33
N ASN A 330 -78.78 -110.26 -10.17
CA ASN A 330 -79.68 -110.96 -9.24
C ASN A 330 -80.98 -111.43 -9.93
N VAL A 331 -81.57 -110.58 -10.78
CA VAL A 331 -82.77 -110.87 -11.59
C VAL A 331 -82.51 -111.86 -12.74
N GLN A 332 -81.28 -111.95 -13.25
CA GLN A 332 -80.89 -112.99 -14.21
C GLN A 332 -80.62 -114.33 -13.53
N ASP A 333 -79.95 -114.31 -12.37
CA ASP A 333 -79.64 -115.49 -11.55
C ASP A 333 -80.90 -116.21 -11.07
N THR A 334 -81.91 -115.45 -10.65
CA THR A 334 -83.22 -116.01 -10.27
C THR A 334 -83.96 -116.60 -11.47
N LYS A 335 -83.90 -115.97 -12.65
CA LYS A 335 -84.44 -116.55 -13.89
C LYS A 335 -83.70 -117.82 -14.32
N LEU A 336 -82.37 -117.87 -14.20
CA LEU A 336 -81.56 -119.05 -14.49
C LEU A 336 -81.86 -120.21 -13.54
N LYS A 337 -82.01 -119.94 -12.23
CA LYS A 337 -82.44 -120.94 -11.23
C LYS A 337 -83.82 -121.51 -11.58
N ASN A 338 -84.78 -120.66 -11.93
CA ASN A 338 -86.12 -121.10 -12.33
C ASN A 338 -86.09 -121.93 -13.64
N ALA A 339 -85.33 -121.49 -14.65
CA ALA A 339 -85.18 -122.22 -15.91
C ALA A 339 -84.46 -123.57 -15.73
N TYR A 340 -83.49 -123.66 -14.82
CA TYR A 340 -82.82 -124.90 -14.46
C TYR A 340 -83.76 -125.89 -13.73
N ILE A 341 -84.62 -125.38 -12.85
CA ILE A 341 -85.67 -126.17 -12.20
C ILE A 341 -86.68 -126.68 -13.23
N GLU A 342 -87.14 -125.84 -14.17
CA GLU A 342 -88.03 -126.30 -15.24
C GLU A 342 -87.34 -127.35 -16.13
N SER A 343 -86.12 -127.09 -16.61
CA SER A 343 -85.36 -128.04 -17.42
C SER A 343 -85.22 -129.39 -16.73
N ARG A 344 -84.84 -129.40 -15.46
CA ARG A 344 -84.74 -130.64 -14.67
C ARG A 344 -86.10 -131.33 -14.53
N SER A 345 -87.19 -130.58 -14.36
CA SER A 345 -88.54 -131.15 -14.35
C SER A 345 -88.92 -131.80 -15.68
N ARG A 346 -88.43 -131.27 -16.82
CA ARG A 346 -88.57 -131.92 -18.13
C ARG A 346 -87.68 -133.15 -18.27
N ASP A 347 -86.45 -133.11 -17.77
CA ASP A 347 -85.55 -134.28 -17.76
C ASP A 347 -86.13 -135.43 -16.92
N ASP A 348 -86.78 -135.11 -15.79
CA ASP A 348 -87.49 -136.08 -14.95
C ASP A 348 -88.80 -136.59 -15.61
N GLU A 349 -89.54 -135.74 -16.32
CA GLU A 349 -90.68 -136.13 -17.17
C GLU A 349 -90.25 -137.08 -18.31
N VAL A 350 -89.17 -136.75 -19.01
CA VAL A 350 -88.58 -137.60 -20.07
C VAL A 350 -88.12 -138.94 -19.51
N ARG A 351 -87.40 -138.96 -18.38
CA ARG A 351 -86.99 -140.21 -17.71
C ARG A 351 -88.19 -141.08 -17.33
N LEU A 352 -89.29 -140.49 -16.85
CA LEU A 352 -90.51 -141.23 -16.53
C LEU A 352 -91.15 -141.84 -17.79
N LEU A 353 -91.22 -141.08 -18.88
CA LEU A 353 -91.72 -141.56 -20.18
C LEU A 353 -90.82 -142.66 -20.78
N GLU A 354 -89.49 -142.55 -20.64
CA GLU A 354 -88.55 -143.61 -21.05
C GLU A 354 -88.75 -144.91 -20.26
N LEU A 355 -88.98 -144.82 -18.94
CA LEU A 355 -89.29 -145.99 -18.11
C LEU A 355 -90.64 -146.63 -18.48
N GLN A 356 -91.67 -145.82 -18.77
CA GLN A 356 -92.95 -146.33 -19.29
C GLN A 356 -92.76 -147.04 -20.64
N ILE A 357 -91.99 -146.45 -21.57
CA ILE A 357 -91.65 -147.07 -22.86
C ILE A 357 -90.86 -148.39 -22.66
N GLN A 358 -90.01 -148.49 -21.64
CA GLN A 358 -89.28 -149.72 -21.33
C GLN A 358 -90.19 -150.82 -20.77
N GLU A 359 -91.12 -150.51 -19.86
CA GLU A 359 -92.04 -151.51 -19.31
C GLU A 359 -93.08 -151.95 -20.36
N GLU A 360 -93.61 -151.05 -21.19
CA GLU A 360 -94.44 -151.39 -22.37
C GLU A 360 -93.69 -152.34 -23.33
N ARG A 361 -92.43 -152.04 -23.65
CA ARG A 361 -91.58 -152.94 -24.45
C ARG A 361 -91.38 -154.30 -23.78
N ARG A 362 -91.29 -154.35 -22.45
CA ARG A 362 -91.16 -155.58 -21.65
C ARG A 362 -92.46 -156.38 -21.62
N GLU A 363 -93.62 -155.77 -21.47
CA GLU A 363 -94.93 -156.43 -21.57
C GLU A 363 -95.16 -157.02 -22.97
N ILE A 364 -94.80 -156.28 -24.02
CA ILE A 364 -94.80 -156.77 -25.40
C ILE A 364 -93.84 -157.97 -25.56
N ALA A 365 -92.65 -157.92 -24.95
CA ALA A 365 -91.69 -159.02 -24.99
C ALA A 365 -92.16 -160.26 -24.21
N LEU A 366 -92.78 -160.09 -23.04
CA LEU A 366 -93.39 -161.16 -22.26
C LEU A 366 -94.57 -161.80 -23.00
N SER A 367 -95.41 -160.98 -23.64
CA SER A 367 -96.52 -161.45 -24.48
C SER A 367 -96.02 -162.24 -25.70
N LYS A 368 -94.95 -161.75 -26.35
CA LYS A 368 -94.24 -162.50 -27.41
C LYS A 368 -93.63 -163.81 -26.91
N LYS A 369 -93.16 -163.90 -25.65
CA LYS A 369 -92.67 -165.14 -25.03
C LYS A 369 -93.77 -166.12 -24.59
N LYS A 370 -95.00 -165.64 -24.33
CA LYS A 370 -96.17 -166.51 -24.06
C LYS A 370 -96.76 -167.11 -25.35
N LEU A 371 -96.60 -166.44 -26.49
CA LEU A 371 -97.17 -166.84 -27.78
C LEU A 371 -96.76 -168.26 -28.27
N PRO A 372 -95.50 -168.75 -28.10
CA PRO A 372 -95.12 -170.11 -28.48
C PRO A 372 -95.78 -171.17 -27.61
N VAL A 373 -95.96 -170.91 -26.30
CA VAL A 373 -96.65 -171.84 -25.39
C VAL A 373 -98.12 -171.96 -25.77
N LYS A 374 -98.79 -170.85 -26.10
CA LYS A 374 -100.15 -170.91 -26.64
C LYS A 374 -100.20 -171.72 -27.94
N ARG A 375 -99.28 -171.46 -28.89
CA ARG A 375 -99.17 -172.21 -30.17
C ARG A 375 -98.79 -173.68 -30.00
N ALA A 376 -98.19 -174.08 -28.88
CA ALA A 376 -97.95 -175.48 -28.53
C ALA A 376 -99.24 -176.12 -28.01
N LEU A 377 -99.92 -175.48 -27.06
CA LEU A 377 -101.22 -175.93 -26.53
C LEU A 377 -102.30 -176.00 -27.63
N ASP A 378 -102.33 -175.03 -28.56
CA ASP A 378 -103.21 -175.05 -29.73
C ASP A 378 -102.96 -176.32 -30.58
N LYS A 379 -101.69 -176.72 -30.78
CA LYS A 379 -101.30 -177.93 -31.52
C LYS A 379 -101.52 -179.22 -30.74
N GLU A 380 -101.33 -179.20 -29.42
CA GLU A 380 -101.61 -180.34 -28.54
C GLU A 380 -103.11 -180.62 -28.52
N LEU A 381 -103.97 -179.59 -28.50
CA LEU A 381 -105.42 -179.75 -28.69
C LEU A 381 -105.78 -180.34 -30.07
N GLU A 382 -105.09 -179.92 -31.14
CA GLU A 382 -105.25 -180.50 -32.48
C GLU A 382 -104.89 -182.00 -32.49
N LEU A 383 -103.74 -182.35 -31.89
CA LEU A 383 -103.26 -183.73 -31.77
C LEU A 383 -104.16 -184.59 -30.87
N TYR A 384 -104.60 -184.07 -29.73
CA TYR A 384 -105.50 -184.80 -28.82
C TYR A 384 -106.88 -185.05 -29.44
N ARG A 385 -107.38 -184.19 -30.34
CA ARG A 385 -108.58 -184.48 -31.13
C ARG A 385 -108.38 -185.68 -32.06
N ILE A 386 -107.32 -185.65 -32.88
CA ILE A 386 -106.97 -186.72 -33.82
C ILE A 386 -106.72 -188.06 -33.07
N CYS A 387 -106.02 -188.01 -31.94
CA CYS A 387 -105.80 -189.18 -31.10
C CYS A 387 -107.08 -189.68 -30.43
N LEU A 388 -108.04 -188.82 -30.08
CA LEU A 388 -109.31 -189.24 -29.46
C LEU A 388 -110.21 -189.97 -30.48
N GLU A 389 -110.28 -189.49 -31.72
CA GLU A 389 -110.95 -190.20 -32.82
C GLU A 389 -110.31 -191.58 -33.04
N SER A 390 -108.98 -191.63 -33.19
CA SER A 390 -108.23 -192.89 -33.37
C SER A 390 -108.35 -193.85 -32.18
N CYS A 391 -108.42 -193.34 -30.95
CA CYS A 391 -108.62 -194.16 -29.75
C CYS A 391 -110.04 -194.73 -29.66
N GLN A 392 -111.08 -194.03 -30.15
CA GLN A 392 -112.45 -194.54 -30.12
C GLN A 392 -112.63 -195.75 -31.06
N GLU A 393 -112.07 -195.70 -32.28
CA GLU A 393 -112.06 -196.86 -33.19
C GLU A 393 -111.32 -198.06 -32.57
N ARG A 394 -110.17 -197.80 -31.94
CA ARG A 394 -109.26 -198.83 -31.40
C ARG A 394 -109.72 -199.44 -30.08
N LEU A 395 -110.60 -198.77 -29.33
CA LEU A 395 -111.19 -199.31 -28.09
C LEU A 395 -112.17 -200.46 -28.40
N VAL A 396 -112.94 -200.34 -29.49
CA VAL A 396 -113.86 -201.39 -29.99
C VAL A 396 -113.13 -202.67 -30.42
N GLU A 397 -111.88 -202.57 -30.84
CA GLU A 397 -111.02 -203.73 -31.14
C GLU A 397 -110.39 -204.34 -29.87
N LEU A 398 -109.95 -203.51 -28.92
CA LEU A 398 -109.12 -203.93 -27.79
C LEU A 398 -109.88 -204.52 -26.60
N GLU A 399 -111.19 -204.30 -26.45
CA GLU A 399 -112.01 -205.00 -25.43
C GLU A 399 -112.00 -206.53 -25.58
N LYS A 400 -111.53 -207.07 -26.73
CA LYS A 400 -111.50 -208.51 -27.02
C LYS A 400 -110.18 -209.23 -26.74
N ALA A 401 -109.08 -208.53 -26.41
CA ALA A 401 -107.75 -209.19 -26.42
C ALA A 401 -106.68 -208.57 -25.50
N LEU A 402 -106.74 -208.90 -24.20
CA LEU A 402 -105.64 -209.28 -23.26
C LEU A 402 -105.62 -208.57 -21.89
N GLU A 403 -105.18 -209.32 -20.89
CA GLU A 403 -104.93 -208.88 -19.51
C GLU A 403 -103.41 -208.84 -19.19
N ASN A 404 -102.79 -207.64 -19.11
CA ASN A 404 -101.66 -207.24 -18.21
C ASN A 404 -100.22 -207.89 -18.36
N PRO A 405 -99.13 -207.48 -17.62
CA PRO A 405 -98.54 -206.10 -17.43
C PRO A 405 -96.96 -205.96 -17.23
N ASN A 406 -96.44 -204.72 -17.00
CA ASN A 406 -95.14 -204.23 -16.36
C ASN A 406 -93.77 -204.22 -17.14
N ASP A 407 -92.67 -203.44 -16.85
CA ASP A 407 -92.11 -202.69 -15.65
C ASP A 407 -91.05 -201.50 -15.96
N PRO A 408 -90.64 -200.53 -15.06
CA PRO A 408 -89.85 -199.25 -15.36
C PRO A 408 -88.69 -198.66 -14.41
N ALA A 409 -88.00 -197.49 -14.72
CA ALA A 409 -86.94 -196.70 -13.91
C ALA A 409 -86.67 -195.19 -14.42
N ARG A 410 -85.73 -194.22 -14.07
CA ARG A 410 -84.54 -193.90 -13.14
C ARG A 410 -84.04 -192.36 -13.19
N VAL A 411 -82.88 -191.89 -12.58
CA VAL A 411 -81.91 -190.71 -12.91
C VAL A 411 -81.65 -189.44 -11.93
N ARG A 412 -80.45 -188.73 -11.90
CA ARG A 412 -80.06 -187.35 -11.30
C ARG A 412 -78.65 -186.69 -11.70
N PHE A 413 -78.30 -185.41 -11.29
CA PHE A 413 -77.06 -184.53 -11.55
C PHE A 413 -76.62 -183.48 -10.41
N LEU A 414 -75.54 -182.61 -10.54
CA LEU A 414 -74.85 -181.69 -9.50
C LEU A 414 -74.14 -180.32 -9.98
N ASP A 415 -73.30 -179.59 -9.14
CA ASP A 415 -73.10 -178.06 -9.00
C ASP A 415 -71.61 -177.42 -8.80
N GLY A 416 -71.36 -176.08 -8.46
CA GLY A 416 -69.99 -175.36 -8.33
C GLY A 416 -69.82 -173.86 -7.72
N GLU A 417 -68.60 -173.19 -7.61
CA GLU A 417 -68.24 -171.93 -6.78
C GLU A 417 -67.00 -170.94 -7.21
N ASP A 418 -66.55 -169.84 -6.47
CA ASP A 418 -65.65 -168.64 -6.86
C ASP A 418 -64.71 -167.86 -5.77
N GLU A 419 -64.00 -166.68 -6.00
CA GLU A 419 -62.82 -166.04 -5.21
C GLU A 419 -62.73 -164.47 -4.71
N SER A 420 -61.55 -163.72 -4.64
CA SER A 420 -61.19 -162.65 -3.58
C SER A 420 -60.46 -161.25 -3.87
N PRO A 421 -60.55 -160.18 -2.99
CA PRO A 421 -60.14 -158.76 -3.30
C PRO A 421 -59.11 -157.97 -2.41
N ALA A 422 -58.54 -158.50 -1.31
CA ALA A 422 -57.91 -157.67 -0.25
C ALA A 422 -56.64 -156.85 -0.60
N ALA A 423 -55.96 -157.12 -1.72
CA ALA A 423 -54.66 -156.54 -2.05
C ALA A 423 -54.68 -155.05 -2.46
N ILE A 424 -55.85 -154.49 -2.76
CA ILE A 424 -55.99 -153.16 -3.41
C ILE A 424 -55.83 -151.99 -2.41
N MET A 425 -56.49 -152.05 -1.24
CA MET A 425 -56.58 -150.91 -0.31
C MET A 425 -55.22 -150.43 0.22
N LYS A 426 -54.30 -151.36 0.53
CA LYS A 426 -52.98 -151.07 1.14
C LYS A 426 -52.05 -150.20 0.27
N LYS A 427 -52.42 -149.97 -1.00
CA LYS A 427 -51.66 -149.16 -1.96
C LYS A 427 -52.12 -147.70 -2.02
N LEU A 428 -53.23 -147.35 -1.37
CA LEU A 428 -53.83 -146.01 -1.39
C LEU A 428 -53.18 -145.09 -0.34
N GLU A 429 -53.21 -145.49 0.94
CA GLU A 429 -52.72 -144.70 2.09
C GLU A 429 -51.28 -144.15 1.92
N GLN A 430 -50.41 -144.91 1.25
CA GLN A 430 -49.00 -144.55 1.05
C GLN A 430 -48.78 -143.32 0.13
N LEU A 431 -49.77 -142.95 -0.68
CA LEU A 431 -49.70 -141.79 -1.56
C LEU A 431 -50.17 -140.51 -0.86
N GLU A 432 -51.20 -140.60 -0.02
CA GLU A 432 -51.82 -139.46 0.66
C GLU A 432 -50.86 -138.81 1.66
N GLN A 433 -50.14 -139.61 2.46
CA GLN A 433 -49.13 -139.09 3.40
C GLN A 433 -48.00 -138.31 2.72
N ARG A 434 -47.66 -138.63 1.47
CA ARG A 434 -46.61 -137.92 0.71
C ARG A 434 -47.06 -136.57 0.20
N LEU A 435 -48.35 -136.36 -0.04
CA LEU A 435 -48.90 -135.09 -0.53
C LEU A 435 -48.81 -134.01 0.57
N SER A 436 -49.37 -134.32 1.75
CA SER A 436 -49.41 -133.39 2.89
C SER A 436 -48.03 -132.83 3.28
N THR A 437 -46.99 -133.68 3.34
CA THR A 437 -45.60 -133.25 3.65
C THR A 437 -44.95 -132.33 2.60
N LYS A 438 -45.58 -132.11 1.44
CA LYS A 438 -45.10 -131.18 0.41
C LYS A 438 -45.82 -129.84 0.41
N GLU A 439 -47.07 -129.80 0.84
CA GLU A 439 -47.87 -128.57 0.95
C GLU A 439 -47.33 -127.69 2.10
N GLU A 440 -47.06 -128.31 3.25
CA GLU A 440 -46.46 -127.65 4.42
C GLU A 440 -45.11 -126.98 4.09
N GLN A 441 -44.26 -127.67 3.31
CA GLN A 441 -42.96 -127.17 2.83
C GLN A 441 -43.03 -126.03 1.78
N SER A 442 -44.22 -125.72 1.25
CA SER A 442 -44.42 -124.53 0.41
C SER A 442 -44.74 -123.33 1.29
N LEU A 443 -45.70 -123.48 2.21
CA LEU A 443 -46.20 -122.41 3.08
C LEU A 443 -45.09 -121.76 3.92
N GLU A 444 -44.12 -122.55 4.42
CA GLU A 444 -42.94 -122.01 5.11
C GLU A 444 -42.11 -121.06 4.23
N LYS A 445 -41.97 -121.37 2.93
CA LYS A 445 -41.14 -120.59 2.00
C LYS A 445 -41.83 -119.30 1.58
N ASP A 446 -43.13 -119.34 1.35
CA ASP A 446 -43.91 -118.16 0.98
C ASP A 446 -43.89 -117.12 2.12
N LEU A 447 -43.97 -117.58 3.38
CA LEU A 447 -43.83 -116.72 4.57
C LEU A 447 -42.44 -116.05 4.66
N ILE A 448 -41.36 -116.78 4.34
CA ILE A 448 -40.00 -116.23 4.30
C ILE A 448 -39.87 -115.18 3.18
N LEU A 449 -40.43 -115.47 2.01
CA LEU A 449 -40.40 -114.58 0.83
C LEU A 449 -41.11 -113.26 1.12
N GLU A 450 -42.25 -113.27 1.82
CA GLU A 450 -42.92 -112.04 2.24
C GLU A 450 -42.07 -111.22 3.23
N GLN A 451 -41.45 -111.86 4.22
CA GLN A 451 -40.57 -111.15 5.19
C GLN A 451 -39.36 -110.50 4.51
N VAL A 452 -38.70 -111.20 3.60
CA VAL A 452 -37.57 -110.67 2.81
C VAL A 452 -38.02 -109.50 1.94
N SER A 453 -39.18 -109.59 1.28
CA SER A 453 -39.71 -108.52 0.43
C SER A 453 -39.99 -107.24 1.24
N ARG A 454 -40.67 -107.37 2.38
CA ARG A 454 -40.93 -106.26 3.32
C ARG A 454 -39.65 -105.62 3.88
N LEU A 455 -38.54 -106.37 3.98
CA LEU A 455 -37.24 -105.83 4.36
C LEU A 455 -36.56 -105.06 3.21
N ILE A 456 -36.66 -105.56 1.98
CA ILE A 456 -36.13 -104.89 0.78
C ILE A 456 -36.82 -103.55 0.54
N GLU A 457 -38.15 -103.48 0.65
CA GLU A 457 -38.90 -102.22 0.51
C GLU A 457 -38.48 -101.17 1.56
N ARG A 458 -38.28 -101.60 2.82
CA ARG A 458 -37.79 -100.75 3.92
C ARG A 458 -36.35 -100.27 3.73
N LEU A 459 -35.54 -101.01 2.98
CA LEU A 459 -34.19 -100.60 2.60
C LEU A 459 -34.21 -99.66 1.39
N SER A 460 -35.03 -99.91 0.36
CA SER A 460 -35.16 -99.00 -0.78
C SER A 460 -35.68 -97.64 -0.35
N THR A 461 -36.84 -97.60 0.33
CA THR A 461 -37.43 -96.33 0.82
C THR A 461 -36.47 -95.50 1.68
N ARG A 462 -35.62 -96.15 2.49
CA ARG A 462 -34.54 -95.47 3.24
C ARG A 462 -33.39 -94.99 2.35
N ALA A 463 -32.97 -95.78 1.37
CA ALA A 463 -31.94 -95.40 0.41
C ALA A 463 -32.41 -94.25 -0.52
N ASP A 464 -33.68 -94.26 -0.92
CA ASP A 464 -34.31 -93.25 -1.77
C ASP A 464 -34.44 -91.92 -1.02
N ALA A 465 -34.91 -91.91 0.22
CA ALA A 465 -34.88 -90.71 1.07
C ALA A 465 -33.46 -90.13 1.23
N GLY A 466 -32.44 -90.98 1.36
CA GLY A 466 -31.04 -90.55 1.44
C GLY A 466 -30.48 -89.92 0.15
N LYS A 467 -31.08 -90.18 -1.02
CA LYS A 467 -30.64 -89.57 -2.30
C LYS A 467 -30.96 -88.08 -2.35
N ASP A 468 -32.14 -87.66 -1.87
CA ASP A 468 -32.51 -86.25 -1.88
C ASP A 468 -31.71 -85.44 -0.85
N ASP A 469 -31.46 -85.99 0.33
CA ASP A 469 -30.60 -85.35 1.33
C ASP A 469 -29.16 -85.16 0.82
N THR A 470 -28.56 -86.21 0.25
CA THR A 470 -27.20 -86.15 -0.31
C THR A 470 -27.12 -85.27 -1.55
N LEU A 471 -28.14 -85.24 -2.41
CA LEU A 471 -28.24 -84.29 -3.53
C LEU A 471 -28.39 -82.84 -3.05
N SER A 472 -29.15 -82.60 -1.97
CA SER A 472 -29.26 -81.27 -1.35
C SER A 472 -27.93 -80.81 -0.78
N LEU A 473 -27.17 -81.73 -0.14
CA LEU A 473 -25.85 -81.46 0.41
C LEU A 473 -24.83 -81.17 -0.69
N ALA A 474 -24.82 -81.96 -1.77
CA ALA A 474 -23.96 -81.73 -2.92
C ALA A 474 -24.21 -80.36 -3.58
N LYS A 475 -25.49 -79.95 -3.73
CA LYS A 475 -25.86 -78.60 -4.19
C LYS A 475 -25.32 -77.51 -3.24
N LYS A 476 -25.61 -77.62 -1.93
CA LYS A 476 -25.12 -76.68 -0.90
C LYS A 476 -23.59 -76.56 -0.89
N VAL A 477 -22.86 -77.66 -1.05
CA VAL A 477 -21.38 -77.68 -1.12
C VAL A 477 -20.88 -76.98 -2.38
N ASN A 478 -21.51 -77.20 -3.54
CA ASN A 478 -21.15 -76.52 -4.79
C ASN A 478 -21.44 -75.01 -4.72
N ASP A 479 -22.58 -74.62 -4.15
CA ASP A 479 -22.93 -73.20 -3.90
C ASP A 479 -21.92 -72.53 -2.97
N LEU A 480 -21.48 -73.21 -1.91
CA LEU A 480 -20.42 -72.73 -1.02
C LEU A 480 -19.08 -72.63 -1.76
N GLN A 481 -18.72 -73.62 -2.59
CA GLN A 481 -17.50 -73.58 -3.40
C GLN A 481 -17.50 -72.40 -4.38
N ASN A 482 -18.64 -72.07 -4.98
CA ASN A 482 -18.77 -70.93 -5.88
C ASN A 482 -18.73 -69.59 -5.12
N LYS A 483 -19.40 -69.49 -3.97
CA LYS A 483 -19.26 -68.33 -3.06
C LYS A 483 -17.80 -68.11 -2.62
N ILE A 484 -17.06 -69.19 -2.33
CA ILE A 484 -15.63 -69.11 -2.02
C ILE A 484 -14.84 -68.59 -3.24
N LYS A 485 -15.05 -69.13 -4.45
CA LYS A 485 -14.40 -68.62 -5.68
C LYS A 485 -14.69 -67.12 -5.91
N ASP A 486 -15.91 -66.67 -5.63
CA ASP A 486 -16.31 -65.26 -5.80
C ASP A 486 -15.69 -64.34 -4.73
N ILE A 487 -15.64 -64.79 -3.47
CA ILE A 487 -14.95 -64.07 -2.40
C ILE A 487 -13.44 -64.01 -2.69
N THR A 488 -12.81 -65.11 -3.13
CA THR A 488 -11.40 -65.12 -3.53
C THR A 488 -11.13 -64.19 -4.72
N ARG A 489 -12.03 -64.12 -5.72
CA ARG A 489 -11.90 -63.16 -6.83
C ARG A 489 -11.99 -61.71 -6.35
N LYS A 490 -12.94 -61.39 -5.46
CA LYS A 490 -13.04 -60.05 -4.85
C LYS A 490 -11.83 -59.71 -3.99
N MET A 491 -11.33 -60.67 -3.20
CA MET A 491 -10.13 -60.51 -2.39
C MET A 491 -8.90 -60.23 -3.25
N MET A 492 -8.71 -60.96 -4.36
CA MET A 492 -7.63 -60.71 -5.31
C MET A 492 -7.74 -59.34 -5.98
N ALA A 493 -8.95 -58.88 -6.31
CA ALA A 493 -9.16 -57.51 -6.79
C ALA A 493 -8.72 -56.48 -5.74
N THR A 494 -9.21 -56.58 -4.49
CA THR A 494 -8.81 -55.66 -3.41
C THR A 494 -7.32 -55.74 -3.05
N LEU A 495 -6.67 -56.90 -3.23
CA LEU A 495 -5.22 -57.03 -3.08
C LEU A 495 -4.46 -56.34 -4.21
N SER A 496 -4.98 -56.36 -5.44
CA SER A 496 -4.39 -55.63 -6.57
C SER A 496 -4.60 -54.11 -6.45
N GLU A 497 -5.76 -53.65 -6.00
CA GLU A 497 -6.04 -52.24 -5.66
C GLU A 497 -5.11 -51.76 -4.55
N LEU A 498 -4.96 -52.54 -3.47
CA LEU A 498 -4.04 -52.25 -2.38
C LEU A 498 -2.57 -52.22 -2.84
N ALA A 499 -2.16 -53.13 -3.74
CA ALA A 499 -0.81 -53.14 -4.30
C ALA A 499 -0.53 -51.89 -5.17
N ILE A 500 -1.51 -51.42 -5.96
CA ILE A 500 -1.42 -50.16 -6.71
C ILE A 500 -1.28 -49.00 -5.72
N HIS A 501 -2.15 -48.89 -4.71
CA HIS A 501 -2.06 -47.83 -3.70
C HIS A 501 -0.77 -47.88 -2.86
N GLN A 502 -0.20 -49.05 -2.63
CA GLN A 502 1.13 -49.18 -2.01
C GLN A 502 2.24 -48.68 -2.93
N ALA A 503 2.19 -48.98 -4.23
CA ALA A 503 3.14 -48.48 -5.22
C ALA A 503 3.04 -46.94 -5.38
N ASP A 504 1.82 -46.40 -5.46
CA ASP A 504 1.57 -44.95 -5.49
C ASP A 504 2.08 -44.26 -4.21
N SER A 505 1.82 -44.84 -3.04
CA SER A 505 2.30 -44.34 -1.75
C SER A 505 3.84 -44.33 -1.69
N LEU A 506 4.50 -45.39 -2.15
CA LEU A 506 5.96 -45.45 -2.24
C LEU A 506 6.52 -44.41 -3.24
N LYS A 507 5.85 -44.20 -4.39
CA LYS A 507 6.24 -43.18 -5.37
C LYS A 507 6.09 -41.76 -4.80
N LEU A 508 4.96 -41.45 -4.15
CA LEU A 508 4.74 -40.17 -3.49
C LEU A 508 5.71 -39.95 -2.32
N GLN A 509 6.07 -40.99 -1.57
CA GLN A 509 7.11 -40.93 -0.54
C GLN A 509 8.49 -40.63 -1.15
N GLN A 510 8.83 -41.20 -2.31
CA GLN A 510 10.06 -40.88 -3.04
C GLN A 510 10.05 -39.44 -3.58
N GLU A 511 8.97 -39.00 -4.23
CA GLU A 511 8.81 -37.62 -4.71
C GLU A 511 8.89 -36.61 -3.57
N LYS A 512 8.25 -36.89 -2.43
CA LYS A 512 8.38 -36.08 -1.21
C LYS A 512 9.81 -36.04 -0.71
N ASN A 513 10.50 -37.19 -0.59
CA ASN A 513 11.89 -37.23 -0.14
C ASN A 513 12.83 -36.44 -1.06
N MET A 514 12.60 -36.48 -2.38
CA MET A 514 13.33 -35.65 -3.35
C MET A 514 13.06 -34.16 -3.12
N LYS A 515 11.80 -33.75 -2.90
CA LYS A 515 11.46 -32.35 -2.58
C LYS A 515 11.94 -31.89 -1.21
N ASP A 516 11.96 -32.75 -0.20
CA ASP A 516 12.57 -32.46 1.10
C ASP A 516 14.10 -32.27 0.98
N VAL A 517 14.76 -32.95 0.02
CA VAL A 517 16.18 -32.74 -0.29
C VAL A 517 16.41 -31.44 -1.09
N GLU A 518 15.61 -31.17 -2.12
CA GLU A 518 15.65 -29.89 -2.86
C GLU A 518 15.44 -28.71 -1.92
N LEU A 519 14.44 -28.76 -1.04
CA LEU A 519 14.17 -27.71 -0.05
C LEU A 519 15.36 -27.50 0.91
N ARG A 520 16.01 -28.57 1.37
CA ARG A 520 17.24 -28.45 2.20
C ARG A 520 18.39 -27.78 1.44
N GLN A 521 18.54 -28.06 0.15
CA GLN A 521 19.52 -27.38 -0.70
C GLN A 521 19.16 -25.89 -0.88
N TYR A 522 17.88 -25.57 -1.05
CA TYR A 522 17.40 -24.18 -1.18
C TYR A 522 17.60 -23.39 0.12
N TYR A 523 17.33 -23.98 1.28
CA TYR A 523 17.64 -23.37 2.58
C TYR A 523 19.15 -23.19 2.78
N ALA A 524 19.98 -24.19 2.46
CA ALA A 524 21.44 -24.08 2.57
C ALA A 524 22.03 -22.98 1.66
N ARG A 525 21.50 -22.78 0.44
CA ARG A 525 21.87 -21.65 -0.42
C ARG A 525 21.46 -20.31 0.18
N MET A 526 20.22 -20.18 0.69
CA MET A 526 19.80 -18.95 1.37
C MET A 526 20.61 -18.64 2.64
N GLU A 527 21.02 -19.64 3.41
CA GLU A 527 21.92 -19.46 4.57
C GLU A 527 23.32 -18.98 4.16
N GLN A 528 23.75 -19.29 2.92
CA GLN A 528 25.00 -18.79 2.31
C GLN A 528 24.83 -17.41 1.65
N GLY A 529 23.59 -16.91 1.55
CA GLY A 529 23.24 -15.63 0.91
C GLY A 529 22.91 -15.72 -0.59
N ASP A 530 22.99 -16.91 -1.17
CA ASP A 530 22.73 -17.16 -2.59
C ASP A 530 21.22 -17.35 -2.88
N PRO A 531 20.77 -17.08 -4.13
CA PRO A 531 19.39 -17.36 -4.54
C PRO A 531 19.01 -18.84 -4.33
N PRO A 532 17.75 -19.15 -3.96
CA PRO A 532 17.34 -20.52 -3.62
C PRO A 532 17.58 -21.54 -4.74
N SER A 533 17.51 -21.12 -6.01
CA SER A 533 17.67 -21.98 -7.18
C SER A 533 18.17 -21.17 -8.38
N GLU A 534 19.02 -21.77 -9.22
CA GLU A 534 19.51 -21.17 -10.49
C GLU A 534 18.38 -20.74 -11.45
N ASN A 535 17.20 -21.39 -11.39
CA ASN A 535 16.03 -20.94 -12.16
C ASN A 535 15.47 -19.62 -11.63
N ILE A 536 15.40 -19.47 -10.31
CA ILE A 536 14.91 -18.25 -9.64
C ILE A 536 15.93 -17.12 -9.82
N GLU A 537 17.23 -17.43 -9.76
CA GLU A 537 18.30 -16.51 -10.13
C GLU A 537 18.16 -16.05 -11.59
N SER A 538 17.96 -16.98 -12.54
CA SER A 538 17.77 -16.67 -13.96
C SER A 538 16.54 -15.79 -14.21
N GLU A 539 15.45 -16.01 -13.49
CA GLU A 539 14.25 -15.16 -13.57
C GLU A 539 14.48 -13.77 -12.94
N TRP A 540 15.22 -13.69 -11.83
CA TRP A 540 15.59 -12.42 -11.20
C TRP A 540 16.54 -11.60 -12.07
N GLN A 541 17.55 -12.23 -12.67
CA GLN A 541 18.46 -11.62 -13.64
C GLN A 541 17.67 -11.07 -14.84
N ARG A 542 16.77 -11.85 -15.45
CA ARG A 542 15.87 -11.39 -16.53
C ARG A 542 14.96 -10.24 -16.11
N SER A 543 14.47 -10.23 -14.86
CA SER A 543 13.65 -9.15 -14.31
C SER A 543 14.47 -7.85 -14.19
N ASN A 544 15.71 -7.93 -13.70
CA ASN A 544 16.62 -6.78 -13.63
C ASN A 544 17.00 -6.25 -15.02
N GLU A 545 17.31 -7.14 -15.98
CA GLU A 545 17.54 -6.75 -17.38
C GLU A 545 16.33 -6.02 -17.99
N LEU A 546 15.12 -6.52 -17.72
CA LEU A 546 13.87 -5.89 -18.15
C LEU A 546 13.65 -4.53 -17.48
N GLU A 547 14.03 -4.37 -16.20
CA GLU A 547 13.89 -3.12 -15.47
C GLU A 547 14.91 -2.06 -15.90
N GLU A 548 16.18 -2.41 -16.08
CA GLU A 548 17.19 -1.50 -16.66
C GLU A 548 16.87 -1.13 -18.12
N ARG A 549 16.31 -2.08 -18.88
CA ARG A 549 15.73 -1.77 -20.19
C ARG A 549 14.58 -0.76 -20.08
N ARG A 550 13.65 -0.91 -19.13
CA ARG A 550 12.57 0.08 -18.90
C ARG A 550 13.10 1.44 -18.43
N LYS A 551 14.16 1.48 -17.62
CA LYS A 551 14.83 2.72 -17.17
C LYS A 551 15.51 3.44 -18.34
N THR A 552 16.17 2.71 -19.24
CA THR A 552 16.80 3.28 -20.44
C THR A 552 15.77 3.68 -21.51
N GLU A 553 14.70 2.90 -21.71
CA GLU A 553 13.56 3.30 -22.54
C GLU A 553 12.83 4.54 -21.98
N ARG A 554 12.75 4.70 -20.65
CA ARG A 554 12.24 5.93 -20.02
C ARG A 554 13.19 7.12 -20.24
N ARG A 555 14.48 7.00 -19.93
CA ARG A 555 15.46 8.10 -20.12
C ARG A 555 15.48 8.58 -21.57
N THR A 556 15.62 7.66 -22.53
CA THR A 556 15.61 8.00 -23.97
C THR A 556 14.26 8.54 -24.47
N ARG A 557 13.18 8.40 -23.70
CA ARG A 557 11.91 9.09 -23.95
C ARG A 557 11.91 10.50 -23.34
N GLU A 558 12.33 10.66 -22.10
CA GLU A 558 12.46 11.97 -21.44
C GLU A 558 13.43 12.89 -22.20
N ASP A 559 14.55 12.35 -22.71
CA ASP A 559 15.51 13.07 -23.52
C ASP A 559 14.90 13.51 -24.87
N LYS A 560 14.08 12.65 -25.52
CA LYS A 560 13.32 13.01 -26.73
C LYS A 560 12.21 14.02 -26.46
N GLU A 561 11.58 13.98 -25.29
CA GLU A 561 10.57 14.96 -24.90
C GLU A 561 11.22 16.34 -24.68
N ARG A 562 12.44 16.41 -24.12
CA ARG A 562 13.26 17.64 -24.09
C ARG A 562 13.76 18.08 -25.47
N GLU A 563 14.15 17.16 -26.35
CA GLU A 563 14.47 17.49 -27.75
C GLU A 563 13.24 18.09 -28.46
N MET A 564 12.04 17.54 -28.23
CA MET A 564 10.78 18.05 -28.77
C MET A 564 10.43 19.46 -28.24
N GLU A 565 10.74 19.78 -26.99
CA GLU A 565 10.59 21.15 -26.45
C GLU A 565 11.44 22.18 -27.22
N HIS A 566 12.65 21.82 -27.66
CA HIS A 566 13.50 22.69 -28.49
C HIS A 566 12.93 22.97 -29.90
N PHE A 567 11.92 22.23 -30.36
CA PHE A 567 11.25 22.45 -31.65
C PHE A 567 10.00 23.36 -31.55
N ILE A 568 9.62 23.80 -30.36
CA ILE A 568 8.45 24.66 -30.11
C ILE A 568 8.87 26.14 -30.14
N LEU A 569 8.34 26.90 -31.09
CA LEU A 569 8.61 28.34 -31.16
C LEU A 569 7.72 29.14 -30.18
N PRO A 570 8.17 30.33 -29.71
CA PRO A 570 7.32 31.26 -28.97
C PRO A 570 6.07 31.62 -29.78
N GLY A 571 4.91 31.15 -29.32
CA GLY A 571 3.65 31.14 -30.07
C GLY A 571 3.01 29.75 -30.23
N GLY A 572 3.70 28.68 -29.82
CA GLY A 572 3.12 27.32 -29.75
C GLY A 572 3.10 26.55 -31.08
N ILE A 573 3.75 27.08 -32.12
CA ILE A 573 3.88 26.38 -33.41
C ILE A 573 5.09 25.45 -33.34
N VAL A 574 4.85 24.15 -33.53
CA VAL A 574 5.89 23.12 -33.61
C VAL A 574 6.55 23.17 -35.00
N THR A 575 7.88 23.10 -35.04
CA THR A 575 8.65 23.12 -36.30
C THR A 575 9.47 21.84 -36.46
N HIS A 576 9.57 21.30 -37.68
CA HIS A 576 10.37 20.10 -37.97
C HIS A 576 11.72 20.41 -38.65
N ALA A 577 12.13 21.69 -38.67
CA ALA A 577 13.43 22.08 -39.18
C ALA A 577 14.49 21.91 -38.08
N GLN A 578 15.58 21.17 -38.35
CA GLN A 578 16.67 21.02 -37.38
C GLN A 578 17.23 22.41 -36.99
N PRO A 579 17.25 22.78 -35.70
CA PRO A 579 17.78 24.07 -35.28
C PRO A 579 19.27 24.15 -35.64
N ARG A 580 19.67 25.23 -36.32
CA ARG A 580 21.10 25.47 -36.61
C ARG A 580 21.84 25.69 -35.28
N PRO A 581 22.99 25.05 -35.04
CA PRO A 581 23.78 25.30 -33.83
C PRO A 581 24.11 26.80 -33.70
N GLN A 582 23.60 27.44 -32.65
CA GLN A 582 23.71 28.90 -32.48
C GLN A 582 25.11 29.35 -32.02
N ARG A 583 25.99 28.42 -31.66
CA ARG A 583 27.44 28.63 -31.54
C ARG A 583 28.21 27.52 -32.26
N TYR A 584 29.17 27.92 -33.09
CA TYR A 584 30.36 27.13 -33.43
C TYR A 584 31.60 27.75 -32.75
N ALA A 585 31.42 28.21 -31.52
CA ALA A 585 32.47 28.73 -30.65
C ALA A 585 32.52 27.84 -29.40
N PRO A 586 33.66 27.20 -29.06
CA PRO A 586 33.81 26.49 -27.80
C PRO A 586 33.85 27.50 -26.64
N ASP A 587 33.20 27.18 -25.52
CA ASP A 587 33.07 28.07 -24.36
C ASP A 587 34.34 28.09 -23.48
N ASN A 588 35.50 28.30 -24.09
CA ASN A 588 36.76 28.62 -23.42
C ASN A 588 37.05 30.12 -23.60
N ASP A 589 36.93 30.90 -22.53
CA ASP A 589 37.22 32.34 -22.52
C ASP A 589 38.74 32.63 -22.57
N ALA A 590 39.38 32.36 -23.71
CA ALA A 590 40.71 32.83 -24.05
C ALA A 590 40.92 32.94 -25.58
N ASP A 591 41.51 34.07 -25.98
CA ASP A 591 42.04 34.40 -27.31
C ASP A 591 41.07 34.58 -28.51
N ILE A 592 41.61 35.22 -29.56
CA ILE A 592 40.86 36.00 -30.56
C ILE A 592 40.52 35.19 -31.82
N GLN A 593 39.38 35.56 -32.41
CA GLN A 593 38.73 34.90 -33.56
C GLN A 593 39.57 34.93 -34.86
N ILE A 594 40.05 33.77 -35.32
CA ILE A 594 40.36 33.51 -36.73
C ILE A 594 39.87 32.10 -37.10
N ALA A 595 39.08 31.98 -38.17
CA ALA A 595 38.62 30.70 -38.68
C ALA A 595 39.77 29.94 -39.37
N LYS A 596 40.12 28.75 -38.86
CA LYS A 596 41.06 27.85 -39.53
C LYS A 596 40.36 27.12 -40.68
N PRO A 597 40.96 27.01 -41.88
CA PRO A 597 40.42 26.15 -42.92
C PRO A 597 40.49 24.68 -42.48
N TYR A 598 39.45 23.90 -42.77
CA TYR A 598 39.48 22.47 -42.54
C TYR A 598 40.58 21.83 -43.40
N GLY A 599 41.47 21.06 -42.75
CA GLY A 599 42.48 20.27 -43.46
C GLY A 599 41.88 19.06 -44.18
N SER A 600 42.74 18.14 -44.60
CA SER A 600 42.36 16.90 -45.33
C SER A 600 41.34 15.99 -44.63
N HIS A 601 41.02 16.26 -43.36
CA HIS A 601 40.05 15.55 -42.54
C HIS A 601 38.93 16.51 -42.10
N ALA A 602 38.16 17.01 -43.07
CA ALA A 602 36.94 17.77 -42.78
C ALA A 602 35.90 16.87 -42.09
N PRO A 603 35.10 17.38 -41.12
CA PRO A 603 34.12 16.59 -40.39
C PRO A 603 32.94 16.21 -41.29
N PHE A 604 33.08 15.08 -42.00
CA PHE A 604 32.01 14.48 -42.80
C PHE A 604 30.90 13.96 -41.87
N LYS A 605 29.67 14.48 -42.01
CA LYS A 605 28.49 13.90 -41.36
C LYS A 605 28.25 12.52 -41.98
N PRO A 606 28.35 11.41 -41.21
CA PRO A 606 28.11 10.09 -41.77
C PRO A 606 26.70 9.99 -42.33
N SER A 607 26.56 9.44 -43.53
CA SER A 607 25.26 9.04 -44.06
C SER A 607 24.66 7.95 -43.16
N GLU A 608 23.36 8.07 -42.86
CA GLU A 608 22.67 7.08 -42.04
C GLU A 608 22.75 5.69 -42.71
N PRO A 609 23.09 4.63 -41.96
CA PRO A 609 23.30 3.30 -42.52
C PRO A 609 21.98 2.74 -43.07
N GLY A 610 21.87 2.70 -44.40
CA GLY A 610 20.66 2.25 -45.09
C GLY A 610 20.19 0.86 -44.64
N ALA A 611 18.88 0.67 -44.61
CA ALA A 611 18.19 -0.46 -43.96
C ALA A 611 18.62 -1.87 -44.42
N ASN A 612 19.38 -2.00 -45.51
CA ASN A 612 19.93 -3.25 -46.04
C ASN A 612 21.18 -3.75 -45.27
N MET A 613 21.75 -3.01 -44.31
CA MET A 613 22.93 -3.43 -43.52
C MET A 613 22.68 -4.57 -42.50
N ARG A 614 21.64 -5.39 -42.67
CA ARG A 614 21.27 -6.51 -41.78
C ARG A 614 22.18 -7.75 -41.88
N HIS A 615 23.15 -7.77 -42.80
CA HIS A 615 23.90 -8.99 -43.16
C HIS A 615 25.42 -8.94 -42.95
N ILE A 616 25.95 -8.01 -42.13
CA ILE A 616 27.35 -8.11 -41.66
C ILE A 616 27.39 -8.85 -40.32
N ARG A 617 27.80 -10.12 -40.34
CA ARG A 617 28.20 -10.84 -39.11
C ARG A 617 29.54 -10.29 -38.64
N LYS A 618 29.63 -9.87 -37.37
CA LYS A 618 30.92 -9.62 -36.72
C LYS A 618 31.68 -10.95 -36.57
N PRO A 619 33.02 -11.00 -36.77
CA PRO A 619 33.78 -12.21 -36.50
C PRO A 619 33.79 -12.51 -35.00
N ASN A 620 33.61 -13.79 -34.64
CA ASN A 620 33.79 -14.21 -33.25
C ASN A 620 35.26 -14.06 -32.85
N PRO A 621 35.60 -13.42 -31.72
CA PRO A 621 36.93 -13.53 -31.15
C PRO A 621 37.18 -15.00 -30.77
N LYS A 622 38.38 -15.51 -31.07
CA LYS A 622 38.82 -16.80 -30.51
C LYS A 622 39.07 -16.63 -29.00
N PRO A 623 38.75 -17.62 -28.16
CA PRO A 623 39.19 -17.60 -26.78
C PRO A 623 40.72 -17.58 -26.72
N ILE A 624 41.26 -16.88 -25.73
CA ILE A 624 42.67 -16.92 -25.38
C ILE A 624 42.82 -18.04 -24.34
N GLU A 625 43.69 -19.01 -24.63
CA GLU A 625 44.08 -20.03 -23.66
C GLU A 625 45.02 -19.40 -22.63
N ILE A 626 44.80 -19.72 -21.34
CA ILE A 626 45.60 -19.33 -20.17
C ILE A 626 45.84 -20.61 -19.35
#